data_AF-A0A1R3GPF3-F1
#
_entry.id   AF-A0A1R3GPF3-F1
#
_cell.length_a   1.000
_cell.length_b   1.000
_cell.length_c   1.000
_cell.angle_alpha   90.00
_cell.angle_beta   90.00
_cell.angle_gamma   90.00
#
_symmetry.space_group_name_H-M   'P 1'
#
loop_
_entity.id
_entity.type
_entity.pdbx_description
1 polymer ?
#
loop_
_entity_poly.entity_id
_entity_poly.type
_entity_poly.pdbx_seq_one_letter_code
_entity_poly.pdbx_strand_id
1 'polypeptide(L)'
;MAMEITQFLLAAQSADAKVRTEAESSLRQFQEQNLPVFLLSLSVELANNEKPVESRRLAGIVLKNSLDAKDTGRKEQLVQQWMAIDISVKSQIKDLLLRTLGSTVPEARHTSAQVIAKIASIEIPKKLWPELIGSLLNNMTQQDRPPAVKQATLETLGYVFQGMNLAEHSPE
;
A
#
# COMPACT_ATOMS: atom_id res chain seq x y z
N MET A 1 -5.54 -0.72 -17.00
CA MET A 1 -5.94 -2.09 -16.59
C MET A 1 -4.82 -2.66 -15.75
N ALA A 2 -5.11 -3.33 -14.64
CA ALA A 2 -4.08 -3.97 -13.81
C ALA A 2 -3.47 -5.17 -14.54
N MET A 3 -2.22 -5.50 -14.24
CA MET A 3 -1.53 -6.68 -14.76
C MET A 3 -1.64 -7.85 -13.76
N GLU A 4 -1.61 -9.09 -14.27
CA GLU A 4 -1.59 -10.29 -13.43
C GLU A 4 -0.19 -10.49 -12.81
N ILE A 5 -0.10 -10.37 -11.49
CA ILE A 5 1.17 -10.44 -10.74
C ILE A 5 1.26 -11.62 -9.76
N THR A 6 0.15 -12.34 -9.52
CA THR A 6 0.05 -13.40 -8.51
C THR A 6 1.17 -14.44 -8.64
N GLN A 7 1.41 -14.95 -9.85
CA GLN A 7 2.41 -16.01 -10.06
C GLN A 7 3.84 -15.53 -9.73
N PHE A 8 4.17 -14.27 -10.01
CA PHE A 8 5.49 -13.70 -9.72
C PHE A 8 5.66 -13.47 -8.21
N LEU A 9 4.60 -13.03 -7.53
CA LEU A 9 4.62 -12.87 -6.07
C LEU A 9 4.75 -14.21 -5.33
N LEU A 10 4.10 -15.27 -5.83
CA LEU A 10 4.26 -16.60 -5.27
C LEU A 10 5.64 -17.19 -5.57
N ALA A 11 6.13 -17.04 -6.81
CA ALA A 11 7.45 -17.52 -7.20
C ALA A 11 8.59 -16.80 -6.45
N ALA A 12 8.42 -15.51 -6.12
CA ALA A 12 9.35 -14.76 -5.28
C ALA A 12 9.42 -15.28 -3.83
N GLN A 13 8.52 -16.17 -3.42
CA GLN A 13 8.54 -16.84 -2.12
C GLN A 13 9.03 -18.30 -2.22
N SER A 14 9.44 -18.75 -3.41
CA SER A 14 9.92 -20.12 -3.63
C SER A 14 11.18 -20.42 -2.82
N ALA A 15 11.31 -21.68 -2.38
CA ALA A 15 12.53 -22.19 -1.77
C ALA A 15 13.68 -22.27 -2.79
N ASP A 16 13.36 -22.52 -4.06
CA ASP A 16 14.33 -22.53 -5.16
C ASP A 16 14.85 -21.10 -5.43
N ALA A 17 16.16 -20.91 -5.22
CA ALA A 17 16.81 -19.64 -5.40
C ALA A 17 16.72 -19.10 -6.84
N LYS A 18 16.77 -19.97 -7.85
CA LYS A 18 16.70 -19.56 -9.25
C LYS A 18 15.32 -19.01 -9.58
N VAL A 19 14.26 -19.75 -9.22
CA VAL A 19 12.86 -19.34 -9.41
C VAL A 19 12.58 -18.02 -8.70
N ARG A 20 13.07 -17.88 -7.45
CA ARG A 20 12.91 -16.66 -6.67
C ARG A 20 13.59 -15.46 -7.34
N THR A 21 14.85 -15.59 -7.75
CA THR A 21 15.60 -14.50 -8.38
C THR A 21 14.99 -14.08 -9.72
N GLU A 22 14.50 -15.02 -10.53
CA GLU A 22 13.82 -14.72 -11.80
C GLU A 22 12.50 -13.96 -11.57
N ALA A 23 11.73 -14.37 -10.57
CA ALA A 23 10.49 -13.70 -10.20
C ALA A 23 10.72 -12.27 -9.66
N GLU A 24 11.71 -12.10 -8.79
CA GLU A 24 12.12 -10.78 -8.30
C GLU A 24 12.60 -9.87 -9.43
N SER A 25 13.38 -10.39 -10.38
CA SER A 25 13.82 -9.65 -11.56
C SER A 25 12.64 -9.20 -12.41
N SER A 26 11.64 -10.07 -12.60
CA SER A 26 10.43 -9.74 -13.36
C SER A 26 9.62 -8.64 -12.68
N LEU A 27 9.44 -8.72 -11.35
CA LEU A 27 8.75 -7.69 -10.58
C LEU A 27 9.46 -6.33 -10.67
N ARG A 28 10.81 -6.31 -10.60
CA ARG A 28 11.59 -5.09 -10.80
C ARG A 28 11.41 -4.52 -12.20
N GLN A 29 11.45 -5.37 -13.21
CA GLN A 29 11.24 -4.95 -14.59
C GLN A 29 9.86 -4.30 -14.78
N PHE A 30 8.80 -4.86 -14.19
CA PHE A 30 7.47 -4.26 -14.25
C PHE A 30 7.41 -2.90 -13.57
N GLN A 31 8.06 -2.76 -12.41
CA GLN A 31 8.16 -1.50 -11.69
C GLN A 31 8.87 -0.42 -12.53
N GLU A 32 9.97 -0.78 -13.20
CA GLU A 32 10.76 0.14 -14.02
C GLU A 32 10.06 0.52 -15.32
N GLN A 33 9.31 -0.40 -15.94
CA GLN A 33 8.58 -0.15 -17.18
C GLN A 33 7.38 0.77 -16.99
N ASN A 34 6.56 0.51 -15.96
CA ASN A 34 5.35 1.28 -15.71
C ASN A 34 4.98 1.25 -14.23
N LEU A 35 5.63 2.12 -13.46
CA LEU A 35 5.38 2.27 -12.03
C LEU A 35 3.89 2.48 -11.70
N PRO A 36 3.14 3.41 -12.33
CA PRO A 36 1.70 3.58 -12.05
C PRO A 36 0.89 2.28 -12.14
N VAL A 37 1.05 1.53 -13.23
CA VAL A 37 0.31 0.28 -13.45
C VAL A 37 0.77 -0.80 -12.48
N PHE A 38 2.07 -0.86 -12.17
CA PHE A 38 2.62 -1.80 -11.20
C PHE A 38 2.02 -1.58 -9.80
N LEU A 39 2.01 -0.35 -9.29
CA LEU A 39 1.42 -0.02 -7.98
C LEU A 39 -0.08 -0.29 -7.93
N LEU A 40 -0.81 0.02 -9.01
CA LEU A 40 -2.22 -0.32 -9.14
C LEU A 40 -2.44 -1.83 -9.07
N SER A 41 -1.60 -2.61 -9.73
CA SER A 41 -1.72 -4.07 -9.78
C SER A 41 -1.45 -4.71 -8.41
N LEU A 42 -0.46 -4.20 -7.67
CA LEU A 42 -0.22 -4.60 -6.28
C LEU A 42 -1.42 -4.29 -5.38
N SER A 43 -2.06 -3.14 -5.61
CA SER A 43 -3.24 -2.71 -4.85
C SER A 43 -4.47 -3.58 -5.16
N VAL A 44 -4.66 -3.97 -6.43
CA VAL A 44 -5.71 -4.90 -6.86
C VAL A 44 -5.49 -6.28 -6.27
N GLU A 45 -4.26 -6.82 -6.34
CA GLU A 45 -3.91 -8.10 -5.75
C GLU A 45 -4.20 -8.10 -4.25
N LEU A 46 -3.72 -7.09 -3.52
CA LEU A 46 -3.93 -6.96 -2.08
C LEU A 46 -5.44 -6.88 -1.71
N ALA A 47 -6.23 -6.14 -2.49
CA ALA A 47 -7.66 -5.95 -2.23
C ALA A 47 -8.53 -7.18 -2.56
N ASN A 48 -8.08 -8.05 -3.46
CA ASN A 48 -8.87 -9.18 -3.93
C ASN A 48 -8.89 -10.34 -2.92
N ASN A 49 -10.06 -10.66 -2.37
CA ASN A 49 -10.23 -11.74 -1.40
C ASN A 49 -10.14 -13.16 -1.98
N GLU A 50 -10.20 -13.30 -3.30
CA GLU A 50 -10.08 -14.58 -4.00
C GLU A 50 -8.61 -14.96 -4.28
N LYS A 51 -7.68 -14.02 -4.11
CA LYS A 51 -6.25 -14.26 -4.32
C LYS A 51 -5.61 -14.94 -3.09
N PRO A 52 -4.55 -15.75 -3.27
CA PRO A 52 -3.84 -16.41 -2.18
C PRO A 52 -3.34 -15.41 -1.12
N VAL A 53 -3.48 -15.74 0.16
CA VAL A 53 -3.13 -14.86 1.28
C VAL A 53 -1.66 -14.42 1.22
N GLU A 54 -0.76 -15.33 0.86
CA GLU A 54 0.67 -15.10 0.73
C GLU A 54 1.00 -14.10 -0.39
N SER A 55 0.27 -14.19 -1.51
CA SER A 55 0.40 -13.25 -2.63
C SER A 55 -0.09 -11.86 -2.22
N ARG A 56 -1.26 -11.77 -1.59
CA ARG A 56 -1.83 -10.51 -1.10
C ARG A 56 -0.91 -9.82 -0.10
N ARG A 57 -0.39 -10.58 0.87
CA ARG A 57 0.55 -10.10 1.88
C ARG A 57 1.82 -9.56 1.22
N LEU A 58 2.41 -10.31 0.29
CA LEU A 58 3.61 -9.86 -0.40
C LEU A 58 3.34 -8.64 -1.29
N ALA A 59 2.20 -8.60 -1.99
CA ALA A 59 1.80 -7.46 -2.81
C ALA A 59 1.78 -6.17 -1.99
N GLY A 60 1.17 -6.21 -0.79
CA GLY A 60 1.15 -5.06 0.10
C GLY A 60 2.54 -4.68 0.65
N ILE A 61 3.41 -5.66 0.93
CA ILE A 61 4.80 -5.39 1.36
C ILE A 61 5.58 -4.70 0.24
N VAL A 62 5.50 -5.21 -0.99
CA VAL A 62 6.17 -4.63 -2.16
C VAL A 62 5.63 -3.23 -2.45
N LEU A 63 4.31 -3.04 -2.35
CA LEU A 63 3.66 -1.73 -2.49
C LEU A 63 4.17 -0.73 -1.46
N LYS A 64 4.20 -1.12 -0.17
CA LYS A 64 4.75 -0.28 0.90
C LYS A 64 6.21 0.10 0.64
N ASN A 65 7.04 -0.88 0.27
CA ASN A 65 8.46 -0.65 0.01
C ASN A 65 8.71 0.20 -1.25
N SER A 66 7.73 0.28 -2.15
CA SER A 66 7.77 1.18 -3.31
C SER A 66 7.45 2.63 -2.95
N LEU A 67 7.01 2.90 -1.72
CA LEU A 67 6.58 4.22 -1.23
C LEU A 67 7.40 4.70 -0.02
N ASP A 68 8.29 3.88 0.51
CA ASP A 68 9.05 4.18 1.72
C ASP A 68 10.49 3.66 1.63
N ALA A 69 11.41 4.42 2.20
CA ALA A 69 12.82 4.07 2.29
C ALA A 69 13.40 4.60 3.60
N LYS A 70 14.41 3.90 4.13
CA LYS A 70 15.15 4.35 5.32
C LYS A 70 16.09 5.52 5.01
N ASP A 71 16.64 5.54 3.79
CA ASP A 71 17.53 6.59 3.32
C ASP A 71 16.71 7.81 2.86
N THR A 72 17.06 9.00 3.34
CA THR A 72 16.33 10.24 3.06
C THR A 72 16.32 10.58 1.57
N GLY A 73 17.47 10.48 0.90
CA GLY A 73 17.57 10.79 -0.52
C GLY A 73 16.72 9.85 -1.38
N ARG A 74 16.73 8.55 -1.06
CA ARG A 74 15.85 7.59 -1.73
C ARG A 74 14.38 7.86 -1.42
N LYS A 75 14.04 8.23 -0.19
CA LYS A 75 12.67 8.55 0.22
C LYS A 75 12.12 9.74 -0.58
N GLU A 76 12.91 10.79 -0.75
CA GLU A 76 12.53 11.94 -1.59
C GLU A 76 12.27 11.54 -3.04
N GLN A 77 13.11 10.68 -3.62
CA GLN A 77 12.88 10.16 -4.97
C GLN A 77 11.56 9.40 -5.07
N LEU A 78 11.25 8.53 -4.10
CA LEU A 78 9.98 7.79 -4.07
C LEU A 78 8.78 8.73 -3.92
N VAL A 79 8.91 9.79 -3.13
CA VAL A 79 7.89 10.85 -3.01
C VAL A 79 7.68 11.53 -4.36
N GLN A 80 8.74 11.94 -5.06
CA GLN A 80 8.62 12.56 -6.38
C GLN A 80 7.99 11.61 -7.41
N GLN A 81 8.38 10.33 -7.40
CA GLN A 81 7.79 9.31 -8.25
C GLN A 81 6.30 9.14 -7.99
N TRP A 82 5.89 9.01 -6.72
CA TRP A 82 4.47 8.97 -6.35
C TRP A 82 3.76 10.23 -6.84
N MET A 83 4.32 11.41 -6.58
CA MET A 83 3.74 12.70 -6.95
C MET A 83 3.53 12.84 -8.47
N ALA A 84 4.39 12.25 -9.30
CA ALA A 84 4.28 12.26 -10.75
C ALA A 84 3.17 11.34 -11.31
N ILE A 85 2.62 10.42 -10.50
CA ILE A 85 1.54 9.52 -10.94
C ILE A 85 0.24 10.32 -11.16
N ASP A 86 -0.52 9.95 -12.20
CA ASP A 86 -1.84 10.51 -12.48
C ASP A 86 -2.80 10.37 -11.30
N ILE A 87 -3.58 11.43 -11.07
CA ILE A 87 -4.54 11.52 -9.97
C ILE A 87 -5.58 10.38 -10.04
N SER A 88 -6.00 10.00 -11.24
CA SER A 88 -6.96 8.91 -11.46
C SER A 88 -6.43 7.55 -11.00
N VAL A 89 -5.13 7.28 -11.17
CA VAL A 89 -4.49 6.04 -10.72
C VAL A 89 -4.29 6.07 -9.22
N LYS A 90 -3.84 7.20 -8.65
CA LYS A 90 -3.75 7.38 -7.20
C LYS A 90 -5.09 7.16 -6.52
N SER A 91 -6.17 7.73 -7.05
CA SER A 91 -7.52 7.54 -6.50
C SER A 91 -7.91 6.07 -6.46
N GLN A 92 -7.68 5.33 -7.54
CA GLN A 92 -7.96 3.89 -7.58
C GLN A 92 -7.15 3.11 -6.55
N ILE A 93 -5.86 3.39 -6.40
CA ILE A 93 -5.00 2.78 -5.40
C ILE A 93 -5.56 3.06 -3.99
N LYS A 94 -5.85 4.33 -3.69
CA LYS A 94 -6.39 4.77 -2.39
C LYS A 94 -7.72 4.09 -2.07
N ASP A 95 -8.63 3.99 -3.05
CA ASP A 95 -9.92 3.31 -2.89
C ASP A 95 -9.76 1.81 -2.60
N LEU A 96 -8.86 1.14 -3.33
CA LEU A 96 -8.57 -0.28 -3.11
C LEU A 96 -7.99 -0.53 -1.71
N LEU A 97 -7.08 0.32 -1.25
CA LEU A 97 -6.50 0.22 0.09
C LEU A 97 -7.54 0.43 1.19
N LEU A 98 -8.38 1.46 1.07
CA LEU A 98 -9.46 1.72 2.02
C LEU A 98 -10.46 0.56 2.08
N ARG A 99 -10.81 -0.02 0.92
CA ARG A 99 -11.65 -1.24 0.87
C ARG A 99 -10.99 -2.43 1.54
N THR A 100 -9.67 -2.57 1.40
CA THR A 100 -8.90 -3.68 2.00
C THR A 100 -8.92 -3.66 3.53
N LEU A 101 -9.12 -2.50 4.17
CA LEU A 101 -9.36 -2.46 5.63
C LEU A 101 -10.60 -3.26 6.06
N GLY A 102 -11.53 -3.51 5.13
CA GLY A 102 -12.69 -4.39 5.29
C GLY A 102 -12.43 -5.87 5.04
N SER A 103 -11.22 -6.27 4.63
CA SER A 103 -10.87 -7.66 4.33
C SER A 103 -11.08 -8.57 5.53
N THR A 104 -11.48 -9.82 5.30
CA THR A 104 -11.55 -10.85 6.37
C THR A 104 -10.16 -11.33 6.79
N VAL A 105 -9.16 -11.20 5.91
CA VAL A 105 -7.77 -11.61 6.14
C VAL A 105 -7.03 -10.55 6.98
N PRO A 106 -6.59 -10.88 8.21
CA PRO A 106 -5.89 -9.93 9.09
C PRO A 106 -4.63 -9.32 8.47
N GLU A 107 -3.82 -10.14 7.81
CA GLU A 107 -2.55 -9.74 7.18
C GLU A 107 -2.77 -8.71 6.08
N ALA A 108 -3.84 -8.86 5.30
CA ALA A 108 -4.21 -7.91 4.25
C ALA A 108 -4.65 -6.57 4.86
N ARG A 109 -5.46 -6.59 5.93
CA ARG A 109 -5.88 -5.36 6.65
C ARG A 109 -4.67 -4.61 7.21
N HIS A 110 -3.81 -5.32 7.93
CA HIS A 110 -2.61 -4.75 8.56
C HIS A 110 -1.67 -4.14 7.52
N THR A 111 -1.42 -4.87 6.43
CA THR A 111 -0.53 -4.37 5.37
C THR A 111 -1.14 -3.16 4.66
N SER A 112 -2.46 -3.17 4.41
CA SER A 112 -3.15 -2.00 3.84
C SER A 112 -3.05 -0.77 4.75
N ALA A 113 -3.25 -0.94 6.08
CA ALA A 113 -3.09 0.13 7.06
C ALA A 113 -1.70 0.79 6.99
N GLN A 114 -0.64 -0.02 6.87
CA GLN A 114 0.73 0.47 6.70
C GLN A 114 0.91 1.25 5.39
N VAL A 115 0.39 0.74 4.27
CA VAL A 115 0.50 1.41 2.97
C VAL A 115 -0.26 2.74 2.98
N ILE A 116 -1.47 2.77 3.53
CA ILE A 116 -2.26 4.01 3.71
C ILE A 116 -1.45 5.03 4.49
N ALA A 117 -0.83 4.63 5.60
CA ALA A 117 -0.01 5.55 6.40
C ALA A 117 1.16 6.13 5.61
N LYS A 118 1.81 5.36 4.74
CA LYS A 118 2.88 5.87 3.87
C LYS A 118 2.37 6.87 2.85
N ILE A 119 1.29 6.56 2.14
CA ILE A 119 0.68 7.52 1.20
C ILE A 119 0.21 8.78 1.93
N ALA A 120 -0.43 8.62 3.09
CA ALA A 120 -0.90 9.72 3.93
C ALA A 120 0.26 10.64 4.36
N SER A 121 1.41 10.10 4.74
CA SER A 121 2.59 10.90 5.07
C SER A 121 3.10 11.76 3.91
N ILE A 122 2.77 11.41 2.67
CA ILE A 122 3.11 12.16 1.45
C ILE A 122 2.02 13.17 1.10
N GLU A 123 0.76 12.72 1.10
CA GLU A 123 -0.37 13.49 0.56
C GLU A 123 -1.04 14.43 1.58
N ILE A 124 -1.08 14.09 2.86
CA ILE A 124 -1.74 14.94 3.89
C ILE A 124 -1.03 16.29 4.04
N PRO A 125 0.32 16.38 4.18
CA PRO A 125 1.00 17.67 4.30
C PRO A 125 0.77 18.57 3.07
N LYS A 126 0.49 17.95 1.91
CA LYS A 126 0.20 18.63 0.64
C LYS A 126 -1.30 18.85 0.40
N LYS A 127 -2.18 18.46 1.33
CA LYS A 127 -3.65 18.56 1.25
C LYS A 127 -4.28 17.80 0.07
N LEU A 128 -3.66 16.70 -0.36
CA LEU A 128 -4.07 15.91 -1.53
C LEU A 128 -4.95 14.70 -1.18
N TRP A 129 -5.13 14.41 0.11
CA TRP A 129 -6.01 13.34 0.59
C TRP A 129 -6.93 13.81 1.75
N PRO A 130 -7.74 14.86 1.57
CA PRO A 130 -8.62 15.38 2.62
C PRO A 130 -9.69 14.38 3.09
N GLU A 131 -10.10 13.45 2.23
CA GLU A 131 -11.16 12.47 2.49
C GLU A 131 -10.73 11.30 3.39
N LEU A 132 -9.43 11.12 3.67
CA LEU A 132 -8.93 9.98 4.42
C LEU A 132 -9.53 9.90 5.82
N ILE A 133 -9.43 10.99 6.60
CA ILE A 133 -9.90 11.00 7.99
C ILE A 133 -11.41 10.79 8.06
N GLY A 134 -12.18 11.41 7.16
CA GLY A 134 -13.62 11.19 7.08
C GLY A 134 -13.97 9.73 6.77
N SER A 135 -13.24 9.09 5.85
CA SER A 135 -13.42 7.69 5.50
C SER A 135 -13.11 6.74 6.66
N LEU A 136 -12.02 7.00 7.39
CA LEU A 136 -11.65 6.23 8.57
C LEU A 136 -12.67 6.42 9.72
N LEU A 137 -13.12 7.65 9.98
CA LEU A 137 -14.15 7.90 10.98
C LEU A 137 -15.47 7.19 10.65
N ASN A 138 -15.87 7.15 9.38
CA ASN A 138 -17.06 6.42 8.95
C ASN A 138 -17.00 4.91 9.28
N ASN A 139 -15.82 4.30 9.20
CA ASN A 139 -15.64 2.90 9.62
C ASN A 139 -15.86 2.69 11.13
N MET A 140 -15.62 3.73 11.95
CA MET A 140 -15.79 3.67 13.40
C MET A 140 -17.24 3.92 13.84
N THR A 141 -17.94 4.84 13.16
CA THR A 141 -19.28 5.30 13.57
C THR A 141 -20.41 4.41 13.09
N GLN A 142 -20.21 3.62 12.04
CA GLN A 142 -21.23 2.69 11.56
C GLN A 142 -21.41 1.50 12.53
N GLN A 143 -22.66 1.27 12.95
CA GLN A 143 -23.01 0.23 13.94
C GLN A 143 -22.74 -1.19 13.41
N ASP A 144 -23.02 -1.44 12.13
CA ASP A 144 -22.89 -2.78 11.51
C ASP A 144 -21.47 -3.15 11.07
N ARG A 145 -20.46 -2.32 11.40
CA ARG A 145 -19.08 -2.61 11.01
C ARG A 145 -18.46 -3.70 11.88
N PRO A 146 -17.85 -4.74 11.28
CA PRO A 146 -17.17 -5.78 12.04
C PRO A 146 -16.09 -5.19 12.96
N PRO A 147 -15.88 -5.75 14.18
CA PRO A 147 -14.83 -5.29 15.09
C PRO A 147 -13.44 -5.22 14.45
N ALA A 148 -13.15 -6.16 13.54
CA ALA A 148 -11.90 -6.23 12.79
C ALA A 148 -11.63 -4.97 11.93
N VAL A 149 -12.67 -4.35 11.38
CA VAL A 149 -12.56 -3.12 10.57
C VAL A 149 -12.27 -1.92 11.47
N LYS A 150 -12.91 -1.86 12.65
CA LYS A 150 -12.65 -0.82 13.65
C LYS A 150 -11.22 -0.90 14.16
N GLN A 151 -10.73 -2.11 14.44
CA GLN A 151 -9.33 -2.34 14.81
C GLN A 151 -8.36 -1.89 13.72
N ALA A 152 -8.57 -2.32 12.47
CA ALA A 152 -7.71 -1.92 11.34
C ALA A 152 -7.74 -0.39 11.10
N THR A 153 -8.87 0.26 11.37
CA THR A 153 -9.02 1.71 11.27
C THR A 153 -8.21 2.43 12.35
N LEU A 154 -8.30 1.99 13.61
CA LEU A 154 -7.51 2.54 14.71
C LEU A 154 -6.01 2.34 14.48
N GLU A 155 -5.62 1.17 13.99
CA GLU A 155 -4.25 0.87 13.60
C GLU A 155 -3.75 1.80 12.48
N THR A 156 -4.58 2.01 11.45
CA THR A 156 -4.26 2.94 10.35
C THR A 156 -4.06 4.36 10.87
N LEU A 157 -4.95 4.86 11.73
CA LEU A 157 -4.81 6.17 12.37
C LEU A 157 -3.53 6.26 13.18
N GLY A 158 -3.21 5.24 13.98
CA GLY A 158 -1.97 5.16 14.74
C GLY A 158 -0.73 5.29 13.86
N TYR A 159 -0.68 4.56 12.75
CA TYR A 159 0.43 4.65 11.80
C TYR A 159 0.50 5.99 11.06
N VAL A 160 -0.64 6.58 10.69
CA VAL A 160 -0.69 7.90 10.05
C VAL A 160 -0.08 8.95 10.98
N PHE A 161 -0.53 9.01 12.24
CA PHE A 161 -0.02 9.97 13.22
C PHE A 161 1.46 9.74 13.54
N GLN A 162 1.89 8.49 13.68
CA GLN A 162 3.30 8.17 13.87
C GLN A 162 4.14 8.62 12.66
N GLY A 163 3.67 8.37 11.44
CA GLY A 163 4.37 8.74 10.21
C GLY A 163 4.49 10.25 10.03
N MET A 164 3.45 11.00 10.41
CA MET A 164 3.46 12.47 10.36
C MET A 164 4.43 13.07 11.38
N ASN A 165 4.42 12.61 12.63
CA ASN A 165 5.35 13.09 13.65
C ASN A 165 6.82 12.86 13.25
N LEU A 166 7.13 11.74 12.60
CA LEU A 166 8.50 11.46 12.12
C LEU A 166 8.92 12.37 10.96
N ALA A 167 7.99 12.88 10.16
CA ALA A 167 8.29 13.81 9.08
C ALA A 167 8.63 15.22 9.61
N GLU A 168 8.04 15.63 10.74
CA GLU A 168 8.31 16.95 11.36
C GLU A 168 9.69 17.04 12.03
N HIS A 169 10.34 15.92 12.35
CA HIS A 169 11.62 15.87 13.07
C HIS A 169 12.83 15.53 12.18
N SER A 170 12.69 15.55 10.85
CA SER A 170 13.83 15.37 9.95
C SER A 170 14.55 16.72 9.78
N PRO A 171 15.81 16.87 10.23
CA PRO A 171 16.53 18.14 10.08
C PRO A 171 16.81 18.42 8.59
N GLU A 172 16.53 19.66 8.18
CA GLU A 172 16.91 20.25 6.88
C GLU A 172 18.43 20.24 6.66
#